data_AF-A0A6C0GKG1-F1
#
_entry.id   AF-A0A6C0GKG1-F1
#
_cell.length_a   1.000
_cell.length_b   1.000
_cell.length_c   1.000
_cell.angle_alpha   90.00
_cell.angle_beta   90.00
_cell.angle_gamma   90.00
#
_symmetry.space_group_name_H-M   'P 1'
#
loop_
_entity.id
_entity.type
_entity.pdbx_description
1 polymer ?
#
loop_
_entity_poly.entity_id
_entity_poly.type
_entity_poly.pdbx_seq_one_letter_code
_entity_poly.pdbx_strand_id
1 'polypeptide(L)'
;MKKVLLYAGMIFLSACEYQVADKIQPVTDPPACNTELVTFATIIQPMLSQSCGSCHSGGGASGGVRLDNYNSIKQVAQSGKLIGVISHTKGFSAMPQGGAKLSDCKIQQVQAWINKGLPNN
;
A
#
# COMPACT_ATOMS: atom_id res chain seq x y z
N MET A 1 -67.33 25.55 23.99
CA MET A 1 -67.33 24.13 23.55
C MET A 1 -66.60 24.03 22.22
N LYS A 2 -65.69 23.06 22.10
CA LYS A 2 -64.94 22.62 20.89
C LYS A 2 -63.85 23.62 20.42
N LYS A 3 -62.57 23.48 20.76
CA LYS A 3 -61.56 22.45 20.42
C LYS A 3 -61.22 22.39 18.93
N VAL A 4 -59.90 22.44 18.66
CA VAL A 4 -59.15 21.62 17.66
C VAL A 4 -59.22 22.20 16.21
N LEU A 5 -58.15 22.32 15.40
CA LEU A 5 -56.70 22.00 15.45
C LEU A 5 -56.12 22.31 14.03
N LEU A 6 -54.79 22.19 13.85
CA LEU A 6 -54.01 21.99 12.59
C LEU A 6 -53.39 23.24 11.92
N TYR A 7 -52.18 23.65 12.29
CA TYR A 7 -50.82 23.22 11.84
C TYR A 7 -50.29 23.89 10.56
N ALA A 8 -49.30 24.77 10.73
CA ALA A 8 -48.17 24.99 9.82
C ALA A 8 -47.07 25.61 10.72
N GLY A 9 -46.05 24.89 11.16
CA GLY A 9 -45.02 24.30 10.31
C GLY A 9 -43.75 25.12 10.51
N MET A 10 -42.95 24.80 11.52
CA MET A 10 -41.58 25.31 11.65
C MET A 10 -40.66 24.14 11.98
N ILE A 11 -40.08 23.61 10.90
CA ILE A 11 -39.04 22.60 10.90
C ILE A 11 -37.79 23.27 11.46
N PHE A 12 -37.38 22.87 12.66
CA PHE A 12 -36.03 23.14 13.14
C PHE A 12 -35.08 22.18 12.41
N LEU A 13 -34.45 22.65 11.34
CA LEU A 13 -33.28 21.97 10.78
C LEU A 13 -32.13 22.15 11.77
N SER A 14 -31.87 21.11 12.56
CA SER A 14 -30.59 20.95 13.24
C SER A 14 -29.53 20.66 12.20
N ALA A 15 -28.86 21.71 11.70
CA ALA A 15 -27.63 21.55 10.96
C ALA A 15 -26.52 21.24 11.97
N CYS A 16 -26.00 20.01 11.94
CA CYS A 16 -24.71 19.71 12.51
C CYS A 16 -23.67 20.53 11.74
N GLU A 17 -23.20 21.64 12.32
CA GLU A 17 -22.03 22.33 11.79
C GLU A 17 -20.81 21.42 11.99
N TYR A 18 -20.40 20.74 10.92
CA TYR A 18 -19.09 20.14 10.84
C TYR A 18 -18.09 21.27 10.61
N GLN A 19 -17.66 21.91 11.69
CA GLN A 19 -16.57 22.87 11.67
C GLN A 19 -15.26 22.12 11.37
N VAL A 20 -14.91 22.00 10.08
CA VAL A 20 -13.49 21.94 9.70
C VAL A 20 -12.96 23.36 9.84
N ALA A 21 -12.80 23.79 11.09
CA ALA A 21 -11.99 24.94 11.39
C ALA A 21 -10.54 24.54 11.14
N ASP A 22 -9.92 25.29 10.23
CA ASP A 22 -8.48 25.42 10.08
C ASP A 22 -7.74 24.28 9.34
N LYS A 23 -7.85 24.33 8.01
CA LYS A 23 -6.73 24.55 7.07
C LYS A 23 -7.18 24.11 5.67
N ILE A 24 -7.62 25.07 4.85
CA ILE A 24 -7.50 24.92 3.40
C ILE A 24 -6.00 25.04 3.10
N GLN A 25 -5.27 23.93 3.23
CA GLN A 25 -4.05 23.76 2.44
C GLN A 25 -4.50 23.44 1.02
N PRO A 26 -3.90 24.04 -0.02
CA PRO A 26 -4.11 23.52 -1.36
C PRO A 26 -3.66 22.06 -1.30
N VAL A 27 -4.55 21.10 -1.61
CA VAL A 27 -4.15 19.69 -1.72
C VAL A 27 -3.43 19.55 -3.06
N THR A 28 -2.25 20.16 -3.14
CA THR A 28 -1.26 19.96 -4.18
C THR A 28 -0.40 18.78 -3.75
N ASP A 29 -0.40 17.78 -4.61
CA ASP A 29 0.39 16.55 -4.63
C ASP A 29 -0.05 15.42 -3.68
N PRO A 30 -0.10 14.16 -4.19
CA PRO A 30 -0.17 12.99 -3.31
C PRO A 30 1.02 13.01 -2.36
N PRO A 31 0.87 12.51 -1.11
CA PRO A 31 1.95 12.50 -0.14
C PRO A 31 3.21 11.88 -0.76
N ALA A 32 4.32 12.62 -0.69
CA ALA A 32 5.60 12.17 -1.20
C ALA A 32 5.94 10.78 -0.64
N CYS A 33 6.45 9.90 -1.50
CA CYS A 33 6.80 8.54 -1.07
C CYS A 33 7.92 8.58 -0.01
N ASN A 34 7.67 8.01 1.17
CA ASN A 34 8.69 7.90 2.20
C ASN A 34 9.60 6.69 1.94
N THR A 35 10.87 6.97 1.61
CA THR A 35 11.94 5.99 1.42
C THR A 35 13.02 6.03 2.51
N GLU A 36 12.94 6.99 3.44
CA GLU A 36 13.98 7.22 4.45
C GLU A 36 13.92 6.17 5.57
N LEU A 37 12.72 5.84 6.04
CA LEU A 37 12.53 4.93 7.17
C LEU A 37 12.02 3.54 6.74
N VAL A 38 12.50 3.05 5.60
CA VAL A 38 12.18 1.70 5.12
C VAL A 38 12.97 0.66 5.90
N THR A 39 12.25 -0.21 6.61
CA THR A 39 12.81 -1.42 7.25
C THR A 39 12.20 -2.68 6.64
N PHE A 40 12.91 -3.80 6.77
CA PHE A 40 12.43 -5.07 6.27
C PHE A 40 11.17 -5.53 7.00
N ALA A 41 11.19 -5.50 8.33
CA ALA A 41 10.12 -6.01 9.18
C ALA A 41 8.82 -5.20 9.07
N THR A 42 8.91 -3.88 8.87
CA THR A 42 7.74 -2.99 8.93
C THR A 42 7.17 -2.64 7.56
N ILE A 43 7.99 -2.62 6.50
CA ILE A 43 7.57 -2.21 5.16
C ILE A 43 7.68 -3.36 4.16
N ILE A 44 8.89 -3.91 3.99
CA ILE A 44 9.15 -4.85 2.89
C ILE A 44 8.40 -6.17 3.09
N GLN A 45 8.53 -6.79 4.26
CA GLN A 45 7.94 -8.10 4.51
C GLN A 45 6.40 -8.06 4.51
N PRO A 46 5.73 -7.12 5.19
CA PRO A 46 4.28 -7.02 5.12
C PRO A 46 3.77 -6.77 3.70
N MET A 47 4.46 -5.92 2.92
CA MET A 47 4.09 -5.63 1.54
C MET A 47 4.17 -6.89 0.64
N LEU A 48 5.25 -7.66 0.75
CA LEU A 48 5.43 -8.90 -0.01
C LEU A 48 4.46 -9.99 0.44
N SER A 49 4.23 -10.11 1.75
CA SER A 49 3.24 -11.04 2.29
C SER A 49 1.84 -10.74 1.73
N GLN A 50 1.41 -9.48 1.76
CA GLN A 50 0.10 -9.05 1.27
C GLN A 50 -0.05 -9.20 -0.25
N SER A 51 0.99 -8.85 -1.02
CA SER A 51 0.88 -8.75 -2.48
C SER A 51 1.31 -10.03 -3.20
N CYS A 52 2.07 -10.91 -2.55
CA CYS A 52 2.72 -12.06 -3.17
C CYS A 52 2.56 -13.37 -2.39
N GLY A 53 2.23 -13.30 -1.09
CA GLY A 53 2.28 -14.44 -0.18
C GLY A 53 1.33 -15.59 -0.54
N SER A 54 0.23 -15.34 -1.26
CA SER A 54 -0.71 -16.39 -1.68
C SER A 54 -0.07 -17.42 -2.61
N CYS A 55 0.91 -17.01 -3.42
CA CYS A 55 1.59 -17.88 -4.38
C CYS A 55 3.06 -18.12 -4.02
N HIS A 56 3.70 -17.19 -3.31
CA HIS A 56 5.14 -17.20 -3.03
C HIS A 56 5.47 -17.46 -1.55
N SER A 57 4.73 -18.34 -0.87
CA SER A 57 4.99 -18.73 0.52
C SER A 57 5.05 -20.26 0.69
N GLY A 58 5.72 -20.71 1.74
CA GLY A 58 5.81 -22.12 2.13
C GLY A 58 6.57 -23.01 1.15
N GLY A 59 6.42 -24.34 1.32
CA GLY A 59 7.07 -25.34 0.47
C GLY A 59 6.46 -25.48 -0.93
N GLY A 60 5.25 -24.97 -1.15
CA GLY A 60 4.53 -24.98 -2.43
C GLY A 60 4.66 -23.69 -3.23
N ALA A 61 5.65 -22.85 -2.90
CA ALA A 61 5.80 -21.54 -3.53
C ALA A 61 6.01 -21.66 -5.05
N SER A 62 5.25 -20.87 -5.81
CA SER A 62 5.26 -20.86 -7.27
C SER A 62 6.65 -20.55 -7.82
N GLY A 63 7.10 -21.37 -8.77
CA GLY A 63 8.45 -21.26 -9.36
C GLY A 63 9.59 -21.50 -8.36
N GLY A 64 9.32 -22.07 -7.18
CA GLY A 64 10.30 -22.24 -6.11
C GLY A 64 10.74 -20.92 -5.46
N VAL A 65 10.08 -19.80 -5.75
CA VAL A 65 10.43 -18.48 -5.24
C VAL A 65 9.68 -18.21 -3.95
N ARG A 66 10.40 -18.16 -2.83
CA ARG A 66 9.85 -17.86 -1.51
C ARG A 66 10.03 -16.40 -1.14
N LEU A 67 8.93 -15.74 -0.78
CA LEU A 67 8.87 -14.34 -0.34
C LEU A 67 8.27 -14.22 1.07
N ASP A 68 8.47 -15.24 1.90
CA ASP A 68 7.93 -15.36 3.26
C ASP A 68 9.01 -15.36 4.35
N ASN A 69 10.28 -15.25 3.98
CA ASN A 69 11.40 -15.17 4.91
C ASN A 69 12.53 -14.30 4.33
N TYR A 70 13.26 -13.63 5.22
CA TYR A 70 14.30 -12.67 4.86
C TYR A 70 15.36 -13.25 3.90
N ASN A 71 15.90 -14.43 4.19
CA ASN A 71 16.99 -15.01 3.40
C ASN A 71 16.58 -15.26 1.94
N SER A 72 15.37 -15.79 1.73
CA SER A 72 14.86 -16.04 0.38
C SER A 72 14.55 -14.74 -0.36
N ILE A 73 13.95 -13.77 0.31
CA ILE A 73 13.65 -12.45 -0.28
C ILE A 73 14.94 -11.73 -0.66
N LYS A 74 15.94 -11.76 0.22
CA LYS A 74 17.27 -11.18 -0.02
C LYS A 74 17.89 -11.75 -1.29
N GLN A 75 17.88 -13.07 -1.47
CA GLN A 75 18.42 -13.72 -2.67
C GLN A 75 17.72 -13.25 -3.96
N VAL A 76 16.38 -13.18 -3.94
CA VAL A 76 15.60 -12.71 -5.11
C VAL A 76 15.87 -11.23 -5.38
N ALA A 77 15.98 -10.41 -4.34
CA ALA A 77 16.31 -8.99 -4.46
C ALA A 77 17.72 -8.76 -5.02
N GLN A 78 18.72 -9.49 -4.51
CA GLN A 78 20.11 -9.42 -5.00
C GLN A 78 20.25 -9.83 -6.46
N SER A 79 19.42 -10.77 -6.92
CA SER A 79 19.42 -11.18 -8.34
C SER A 79 18.84 -10.13 -9.29
N GLY A 80 18.28 -9.03 -8.78
CA GLY A 80 17.55 -8.02 -9.56
C GLY A 80 16.15 -8.46 -10.01
N LYS A 81 15.81 -9.74 -9.85
CA LYS A 81 14.49 -10.28 -10.25
C LYS A 81 13.35 -9.61 -9.52
N LEU A 82 13.49 -9.32 -8.22
CA LEU A 82 12.42 -8.70 -7.44
C LEU A 82 11.97 -7.37 -8.07
N ILE A 83 12.90 -6.45 -8.36
CA ILE A 83 12.59 -5.18 -9.02
C ILE A 83 12.05 -5.40 -10.42
N GLY A 84 12.69 -6.26 -11.22
CA GLY A 84 12.27 -6.51 -12.60
C GLY A 84 10.81 -6.96 -12.72
N VAL A 85 10.37 -7.89 -11.86
CA VAL A 85 9.00 -8.42 -11.91
C VAL A 85 7.97 -7.44 -11.35
N ILE A 86 8.26 -6.68 -10.28
CA ILE A 86 7.28 -5.74 -9.67
C ILE A 86 7.17 -4.43 -10.44
N SER A 87 8.22 -4.04 -11.18
CA SER A 87 8.22 -2.87 -12.06
C SER A 87 7.66 -3.16 -13.46
N HIS A 88 7.32 -4.42 -13.75
CA HIS A 88 6.87 -4.87 -15.08
C HIS A 88 7.89 -4.52 -16.18
N THR A 89 9.17 -4.64 -15.85
CA THR A 89 10.26 -4.34 -16.79
C THR A 89 10.26 -5.34 -17.95
N LYS A 90 10.46 -4.86 -19.18
CA LYS A 90 10.56 -5.71 -20.38
C LYS A 90 11.59 -6.82 -20.16
N GLY A 91 11.22 -8.06 -20.46
CA GLY A 91 12.07 -9.24 -20.27
C GLY A 91 11.86 -9.97 -18.93
N PHE A 92 11.07 -9.42 -18.01
CA PHE A 92 10.62 -10.11 -16.79
C PHE A 92 9.16 -10.54 -16.92
N SER A 93 8.80 -11.66 -16.28
CA SER A 93 7.40 -12.03 -16.11
C SER A 93 6.77 -11.10 -15.08
N ALA A 94 5.78 -10.31 -15.51
CA ALA A 94 5.12 -9.32 -14.67
C ALA A 94 4.44 -9.96 -13.46
N MET A 95 4.71 -9.42 -12.26
CA MET A 95 4.07 -9.83 -11.02
C MET A 95 3.39 -8.63 -10.33
N PRO A 96 2.25 -8.83 -9.64
CA PRO A 96 1.50 -10.08 -9.50
C PRO A 96 0.92 -10.60 -10.82
N GLN A 97 0.84 -11.93 -11.00
CA GLN A 97 0.40 -12.53 -12.26
C GLN A 97 -1.05 -12.13 -12.59
N GLY A 98 -1.27 -11.51 -13.75
CA GLY A 98 -2.59 -10.99 -14.14
C GLY A 98 -3.08 -9.81 -13.29
N GLY A 99 -2.24 -9.31 -12.37
CA GLY A 99 -2.53 -8.20 -11.48
C GLY A 99 -1.93 -6.89 -11.96
N ALA A 100 -2.33 -5.81 -11.29
CA ALA A 100 -1.75 -4.49 -11.52
C ALA A 100 -0.28 -4.43 -11.05
N LYS A 101 0.52 -3.61 -11.73
CA LYS A 101 1.86 -3.21 -11.26
C LYS A 101 1.76 -2.64 -9.85
N LEU A 102 2.75 -2.92 -8.99
CA LEU A 102 2.83 -2.23 -7.71
C LEU A 102 2.92 -0.72 -7.91
N SER A 103 2.43 0.05 -6.93
CA SER A 103 2.55 1.50 -6.97
C SER A 103 4.02 1.91 -7.02
N ASP A 104 4.29 3.04 -7.68
CA ASP A 104 5.65 3.52 -7.82
C ASP A 104 6.31 3.76 -6.45
N CYS A 105 5.55 4.17 -5.44
CA CYS A 105 6.07 4.29 -4.08
C CYS A 105 6.52 2.95 -3.47
N LYS A 106 5.73 1.87 -3.63
CA LYS A 106 6.13 0.54 -3.16
C LYS A 106 7.41 0.06 -3.85
N ILE A 107 7.52 0.31 -5.15
CA ILE A 107 8.73 -0.01 -5.93
C ILE A 107 9.93 0.80 -5.41
N GLN A 108 9.75 2.10 -5.17
CA GLN A 108 10.78 2.97 -4.61
C GLN A 108 11.23 2.53 -3.20
N GLN A 109 10.30 2.07 -2.36
CA GLN A 109 10.63 1.53 -1.03
C GLN A 109 11.48 0.26 -1.13
N VAL A 110 11.12 -0.66 -2.03
CA VAL A 110 11.95 -1.86 -2.30
C VAL A 110 13.33 -1.45 -2.80
N GLN A 111 13.41 -0.51 -3.74
CA GLN A 111 14.69 -0.02 -4.26
C GLN A 111 15.54 0.64 -3.18
N ALA A 112 14.94 1.46 -2.32
CA ALA A 112 15.64 2.10 -1.21
C ALA A 112 16.18 1.09 -0.19
N TRP A 113 15.40 0.04 0.12
CA TRP A 113 15.86 -1.05 0.97
C TRP A 113 17.03 -1.83 0.35
N ILE A 114 16.98 -2.12 -0.96
CA ILE A 114 18.09 -2.74 -1.70
C ILE A 114 19.35 -1.85 -1.63
N ASN A 115 19.20 -0.56 -1.92
CA ASN A 115 20.30 0.41 -1.91
C ASN A 115 20.96 0.56 -0.53
N LYS A 116 20.21 0.35 0.56
CA LYS A 116 20.73 0.33 1.94
C LYS A 116 21.45 -0.97 2.31
N GLY A 117 21.64 -1.89 1.37
CA GLY A 117 22.34 -3.15 1.61
C GLY A 117 21.45 -4.27 2.16
N LEU A 118 20.13 -4.18 1.95
CA LEU A 118 19.15 -5.19 2.33
C LEU A 118 19.16 -5.50 3.84
N PRO A 119 19.12 -4.51 4.75
CA PRO A 119 19.15 -4.76 6.19
C PRO A 119 17.96 -5.62 6.62
N ASN A 120 18.19 -6.51 7.59
CA ASN A 120 17.13 -7.28 8.26
C ASN A 120 16.76 -6.59 9.57
N ASN A 121 15.97 -5.52 9.48
CA ASN A 121 15.62 -4.63 10.58
C ASN A 121 14.12 -4.28 10.60
#